data_AF-A0A318NEL5-F1
#
_entry.id   AF-A0A318NEL5-F1
#
_cell.length_a   1.000
_cell.length_b   1.000
_cell.length_c   1.000
_cell.angle_alpha   90.00
_cell.angle_beta   90.00
_cell.angle_gamma   90.00
#
_symmetry.space_group_name_H-M   'P 1'
#
loop_
_entity.id
_entity.type
_entity.pdbx_description
1 polymer ?
#
loop_
_entity_poly.entity_id
_entity_poly.type
_entity_poly.pdbx_seq_one_letter_code
_entity_poly.pdbx_strand_id
1 'polypeptide(L)'
;MSRDAADAPRTQVAITALLIVAGVLILFIPAGGEGRVLVPLSAGHGLSAVDAVGAALLAVGATWLEVLVVRRLPHLALPPRALFALGLLAGLGVGLVIASVFSGFFWWWGVGAAALGIAVLIVVPLTARR
;
A
#
# COMPACT_ATOMS: atom_id res chain seq x y z
N MET A 1 11.39 -3.38 33.32
CA MET A 1 11.08 -2.25 32.43
C MET A 1 10.91 -2.81 31.02
N SER A 2 9.68 -2.94 30.54
CA SER A 2 9.33 -3.67 29.30
C SER A 2 8.31 -2.87 28.46
N ARG A 3 8.57 -1.56 28.27
CA ARG A 3 7.77 -0.73 27.37
C ARG A 3 8.02 -1.09 25.89
N ASP A 4 9.24 -1.54 25.57
CA ASP A 4 9.66 -1.83 24.18
C ASP A 4 8.87 -2.95 23.49
N ALA A 5 8.41 -3.96 24.24
CA ALA A 5 7.68 -5.10 23.66
C ALA A 5 6.22 -4.75 23.29
N ALA A 6 5.61 -3.78 23.98
CA ALA A 6 4.25 -3.32 23.69
C ALA A 6 4.22 -2.28 22.56
N ASP A 7 5.32 -1.55 22.35
CA ASP A 7 5.43 -0.51 21.32
C ASP A 7 5.94 -1.05 19.97
N ALA A 8 6.74 -2.11 19.96
CA ALA A 8 7.25 -2.73 18.73
C ALA A 8 6.16 -3.05 17.66
N PRO A 9 4.96 -3.55 18.02
CA PRO A 9 3.89 -3.77 17.07
C PRO A 9 3.34 -2.48 16.45
N ARG A 10 3.21 -1.42 17.27
CA ARG A 10 2.70 -0.12 16.82
C ARG A 10 3.69 0.53 15.88
N THR A 11 4.97 0.46 16.20
CA THR A 11 6.06 0.95 15.36
C THR A 11 6.09 0.21 14.02
N GLN A 12 5.98 -1.12 14.02
CA GLN A 12 5.95 -1.90 12.77
C GLN A 12 4.76 -1.55 11.89
N VAL A 13 3.57 -1.43 12.48
CA VAL A 13 2.35 -1.02 11.75
C VAL A 13 2.49 0.41 11.21
N ALA A 14 3.03 1.33 12.00
CA ALA A 14 3.27 2.71 11.58
C ALA A 14 4.28 2.78 10.42
N ILE A 15 5.37 2.00 10.49
CA ILE A 15 6.35 1.90 9.41
C ILE A 15 5.67 1.39 8.13
N THR A 16 4.84 0.34 8.20
CA THR A 16 4.14 -0.15 7.00
C THR A 16 3.18 0.85 6.41
N ALA A 17 2.42 1.55 7.25
CA ALA A 17 1.52 2.60 6.78
C ALA A 17 2.32 3.72 6.10
N LEU A 18 3.46 4.11 6.66
CA LEU A 18 4.33 5.13 6.10
C LEU A 18 4.97 4.70 4.78
N LEU A 19 5.37 3.44 4.64
CA LEU A 19 5.86 2.87 3.37
C LEU A 19 4.77 2.87 2.29
N ILE A 20 3.53 2.50 2.63
CA ILE A 20 2.40 2.54 1.70
C ILE A 20 2.13 3.98 1.25
N VAL A 21 2.05 4.91 2.20
CA VAL A 21 1.82 6.34 1.89
C VAL A 21 2.96 6.90 1.03
N ALA A 22 4.21 6.62 1.38
CA ALA A 22 5.37 7.05 0.59
C ALA A 22 5.33 6.47 -0.83
N GLY A 23 5.01 5.17 -0.98
CA GLY A 23 4.84 4.53 -2.27
C GLY A 23 3.77 5.22 -3.13
N VAL A 24 2.59 5.49 -2.56
CA VAL A 24 1.50 6.21 -3.25
C VAL A 24 1.93 7.62 -3.65
N LEU A 25 2.59 8.36 -2.77
CA LEU A 25 3.07 9.73 -3.05
C LEU A 25 4.14 9.77 -4.13
N ILE A 26 5.02 8.78 -4.19
CA ILE A 26 6.06 8.68 -5.21
C ILE A 26 5.45 8.35 -6.58
N LEU A 27 4.47 7.44 -6.62
CA LEU A 27 3.70 7.15 -7.83
C LEU A 27 2.81 8.32 -8.29
N PHE A 28 2.69 9.38 -7.49
CA PHE A 28 1.96 10.61 -7.84
C PHE A 28 2.85 11.65 -8.54
N ILE A 29 4.18 11.44 -8.59
CA ILE A 29 5.08 12.36 -9.29
C ILE A 29 4.71 12.34 -10.77
N PRO A 30 4.36 13.48 -11.39
CA PRO A 30 3.96 13.51 -12.80
C PRO A 30 5.11 13.11 -13.72
N ALA A 31 4.80 12.50 -14.87
CA ALA A 31 5.76 12.11 -15.92
C ALA A 31 6.75 13.20 -16.35
N GLY A 32 6.42 14.48 -16.18
CA GLY A 32 7.36 15.60 -16.40
C GLY A 32 8.50 15.71 -15.38
N GLY A 33 8.41 15.01 -14.24
CA GLY A 33 9.37 15.02 -13.13
C GLY A 33 9.98 13.64 -12.79
N GLU A 34 9.56 12.57 -13.47
CA GLU A 34 10.00 11.17 -13.23
C GLU A 34 11.45 10.88 -13.69
N GLY A 35 12.06 11.78 -14.46
CA GLY A 35 13.41 11.61 -14.98
C GLY A 35 13.49 10.62 -16.15
N ARG A 36 14.63 9.92 -16.30
CA ARG A 36 14.86 9.02 -17.44
C ARG A 36 14.00 7.76 -17.33
N VAL A 37 13.24 7.47 -18.38
CA VAL A 37 12.53 6.19 -18.57
C VAL A 37 13.55 5.05 -18.64
N LEU A 38 13.39 4.03 -17.80
CA LEU A 38 14.27 2.85 -17.75
C LEU A 38 13.78 1.75 -18.69
N VAL A 39 12.46 1.49 -18.70
CA VAL A 39 11.86 0.46 -19.55
C VAL A 39 10.71 1.09 -20.34
N PRO A 40 10.86 1.33 -21.65
CA PRO A 40 9.76 1.81 -22.48
C PRO A 40 8.70 0.70 -22.61
N LEU A 41 7.46 1.01 -22.23
CA LEU A 41 6.35 0.08 -22.27
C LEU A 41 5.40 0.39 -23.45
N SER A 42 5.26 1.67 -23.81
CA SER A 42 4.51 2.11 -24.98
C SER A 42 4.96 3.49 -25.49
N ALA A 43 4.35 3.98 -26.57
CA ALA A 43 4.68 5.31 -27.12
C ALA A 43 4.34 6.42 -26.11
N GLY A 44 5.38 7.04 -25.55
CA GLY A 44 5.25 8.12 -24.57
C GLY A 44 5.01 7.67 -23.13
N HIS A 45 5.06 6.37 -22.82
CA HIS A 45 4.98 5.84 -21.46
C HIS A 45 6.03 4.75 -21.24
N GLY A 46 6.71 4.81 -20.10
CA GLY A 46 7.62 3.75 -19.69
C GLY A 46 7.89 3.82 -18.20
N LEU A 47 8.31 2.69 -17.65
CA LEU A 47 8.67 2.57 -16.25
C LEU A 47 9.88 3.44 -15.96
N SER A 48 9.71 4.47 -15.14
CA SER A 48 10.80 5.26 -14.60
C SER A 48 11.42 4.58 -13.36
N ALA A 49 12.60 5.06 -12.96
CA ALA A 49 13.19 4.65 -11.68
C ALA A 49 12.29 5.04 -10.50
N VAL A 50 11.57 6.16 -10.63
CA VAL A 50 10.66 6.69 -9.62
C VAL A 50 9.46 5.76 -9.46
N ASP A 51 8.88 5.28 -10.55
CA ASP A 51 7.77 4.32 -10.52
C ASP A 51 8.17 3.00 -9.87
N ALA A 52 9.35 2.51 -10.21
CA ALA A 52 9.88 1.28 -9.63
C ALA A 52 10.06 1.42 -8.11
N VAL A 53 10.56 2.56 -7.64
CA VAL A 53 10.72 2.84 -6.19
C VAL A 53 9.36 2.99 -5.51
N GLY A 54 8.41 3.72 -6.10
CA GLY A 54 7.06 3.89 -5.56
C GLY A 54 6.32 2.56 -5.45
N ALA A 55 6.37 1.74 -6.51
CA ALA A 55 5.78 0.41 -6.54
C ALA A 55 6.46 -0.55 -5.54
N ALA A 56 7.79 -0.49 -5.41
CA ALA A 56 8.52 -1.32 -4.45
C ALA A 56 8.15 -0.96 -3.01
N LEU A 57 8.09 0.32 -2.65
CA LEU A 57 7.68 0.77 -1.31
C LEU A 57 6.25 0.36 -0.99
N LEU A 58 5.34 0.55 -1.95
CA LEU A 58 3.94 0.12 -1.84
C LEU A 58 3.85 -1.39 -1.60
N ALA A 59 4.55 -2.19 -2.41
CA ALA A 59 4.54 -3.65 -2.32
C ALA A 59 5.11 -4.14 -0.98
N VAL A 60 6.29 -3.64 -0.58
CA VAL A 60 6.92 -4.01 0.70
C VAL A 60 6.03 -3.63 1.88
N GLY A 61 5.48 -2.41 1.88
CA GLY A 61 4.59 -1.94 2.93
C GLY A 61 3.30 -2.76 3.03
N ALA A 62 2.66 -3.04 1.88
CA ALA A 62 1.43 -3.82 1.81
C ALA A 62 1.65 -5.28 2.24
N THR A 63 2.69 -5.94 1.72
CA THR A 63 3.02 -7.32 2.09
C THR A 63 3.37 -7.44 3.57
N TRP A 64 4.15 -6.51 4.12
CA TRP A 64 4.48 -6.56 5.54
C TRP A 64 3.26 -6.30 6.43
N LEU A 65 2.35 -5.41 6.02
CA LEU A 65 1.08 -5.19 6.71
C LEU A 65 0.22 -6.46 6.68
N GLU A 66 0.14 -7.15 5.54
CA GLU A 66 -0.55 -8.44 5.41
C GLU A 66 0.04 -9.49 6.35
N VAL A 67 1.37 -9.61 6.42
CA VAL A 67 2.06 -10.51 7.36
C VAL A 67 1.68 -10.18 8.81
N LEU A 68 1.64 -8.89 9.19
CA LEU A 68 1.25 -8.46 10.53
C LEU A 68 -0.21 -8.82 10.83
N VAL A 69 -1.11 -8.63 9.87
CA VAL A 69 -2.52 -9.03 9.96
C VAL A 69 -2.63 -10.53 10.13
N VAL A 70 -1.95 -11.33 9.31
CA VAL A 70 -2.02 -12.80 9.36
C VAL A 70 -1.51 -13.31 10.70
N ARG A 71 -0.39 -12.78 11.20
CA ARG A 71 0.13 -13.12 12.53
C ARG A 71 -0.83 -12.75 13.66
N ARG A 72 -1.66 -11.73 13.46
CA ARG A 72 -2.59 -11.20 14.46
C ARG A 72 -4.04 -11.61 14.24
N LEU A 73 -4.34 -12.37 13.19
CA LEU A 73 -5.67 -12.92 12.89
C LEU A 73 -6.35 -13.57 14.11
N PRO A 74 -5.65 -14.39 14.93
CA PRO A 74 -6.26 -14.99 16.11
C PRO A 74 -6.77 -13.98 17.14
N HIS A 75 -6.23 -12.76 17.13
CA HIS A 75 -6.49 -11.69 18.09
C HIS A 75 -7.42 -10.60 17.53
N LEU A 76 -7.55 -10.51 16.20
CA LEU A 76 -8.35 -9.49 15.51
C LEU A 76 -9.86 -9.72 15.65
N ALA A 77 -10.31 -10.95 15.98
CA ALA A 77 -11.71 -11.31 16.19
C ALA A 77 -12.67 -10.79 15.09
N LEU A 78 -12.17 -10.64 13.86
CA LEU A 78 -12.93 -10.16 12.73
C LEU A 78 -13.79 -11.28 12.16
N PRO A 79 -15.05 -11.02 11.77
CA PRO A 79 -15.85 -12.00 11.06
C PRO A 79 -15.21 -12.32 9.69
N PRO A 80 -15.27 -13.56 9.20
CA PRO A 80 -14.64 -13.97 7.95
C PRO A 80 -14.99 -13.09 6.74
N ARG A 81 -16.24 -12.60 6.70
CA ARG A 81 -16.72 -11.68 5.65
C ARG A 81 -16.00 -10.33 5.67
N ALA A 82 -15.69 -9.79 6.84
CA ALA A 82 -14.97 -8.52 6.96
C ALA A 82 -13.50 -8.68 6.54
N LEU A 83 -12.87 -9.79 6.93
CA LEU A 83 -11.51 -10.12 6.48
C LEU A 83 -11.44 -10.24 4.96
N PHE A 84 -12.38 -10.96 4.35
CA PHE A 84 -12.46 -11.08 2.91
C PHE A 84 -12.69 -9.72 2.22
N ALA A 85 -13.64 -8.92 2.72
CA ALA A 85 -13.94 -7.61 2.15
C ALA A 85 -12.73 -6.66 2.25
N LEU A 86 -12.03 -6.64 3.38
CA LEU A 86 -10.83 -5.83 3.58
C LEU A 86 -9.67 -6.29 2.69
N GLY A 87 -9.45 -7.61 2.58
CA GLY A 87 -8.44 -8.17 1.70
C GLY A 87 -8.73 -7.87 0.23
N LEU A 88 -9.98 -8.01 -0.20
CA LEU A 88 -10.42 -7.67 -1.55
C LEU A 88 -10.21 -6.17 -1.82
N LEU A 89 -10.62 -5.30 -0.90
CA LEU A 89 -10.50 -3.86 -1.03
C LEU A 89 -9.02 -3.42 -1.09
N ALA A 90 -8.17 -4.00 -0.24
CA ALA A 90 -6.73 -3.73 -0.24
C ALA A 90 -6.07 -4.21 -1.53
N GLY A 91 -6.32 -5.46 -1.94
CA GLY A 91 -5.77 -6.03 -3.17
C GLY A 91 -6.23 -5.28 -4.42
N LEU A 92 -7.51 -4.91 -4.48
CA LEU A 92 -8.05 -4.09 -5.58
C LEU A 92 -7.46 -2.68 -5.59
N GLY A 93 -7.27 -2.07 -4.40
CA GLY A 93 -6.63 -0.77 -4.27
C GLY A 93 -5.19 -0.77 -4.78
N VAL A 94 -4.37 -1.73 -4.32
CA VAL A 94 -3.00 -1.93 -4.80
C VAL A 94 -2.98 -2.18 -6.31
N GLY A 95 -3.85 -3.08 -6.80
CA GLY A 95 -3.94 -3.41 -8.21
C GLY A 95 -4.30 -2.20 -9.08
N LEU A 96 -5.27 -1.39 -8.68
CA LEU A 96 -5.63 -0.15 -9.40
C LEU A 96 -4.51 0.87 -9.38
N VAL A 97 -3.86 1.09 -8.23
CA VAL A 97 -2.75 2.05 -8.12
C VAL A 97 -1.61 1.62 -9.06
N ILE A 98 -1.23 0.34 -9.04
CA ILE A 98 -0.19 -0.19 -9.93
C ILE A 98 -0.63 -0.09 -11.40
N ALA A 99 -1.83 -0.54 -11.75
CA ALA A 99 -2.32 -0.53 -13.13
C ALA A 99 -2.45 0.90 -13.71
N SER A 100 -2.77 1.87 -12.86
CA SER A 100 -2.90 3.28 -13.27
C SER A 100 -1.58 3.96 -13.62
N VAL A 101 -0.45 3.43 -13.17
CA VAL A 101 0.89 3.88 -13.60
C VAL A 101 1.15 3.47 -15.06
N PHE A 102 0.63 2.31 -15.45
CA PHE A 102 0.94 1.69 -16.75
C PHE A 102 -0.03 2.04 -17.87
N SER A 103 -1.17 2.62 -17.54
CA SER A 103 -2.20 3.01 -18.50
C SER A 103 -2.59 4.44 -18.16
N GLY A 104 -2.56 5.36 -19.13
CA GLY A 104 -2.82 6.80 -18.94
C GLY A 104 -4.24 7.17 -18.45
N PHE A 105 -4.92 6.26 -17.76
CA PHE A 105 -6.18 6.41 -17.05
C PHE A 105 -6.01 7.33 -15.82
N PHE A 106 -5.94 8.63 -16.08
CA PHE A 106 -5.67 9.73 -15.13
C PHE A 106 -6.53 9.76 -13.85
N TRP A 107 -7.63 9.00 -13.73
CA TRP A 107 -8.53 9.02 -12.58
C TRP A 107 -8.67 7.70 -11.82
N TRP A 108 -8.23 6.57 -12.37
CA TRP A 108 -8.40 5.26 -11.73
C TRP A 108 -7.47 5.06 -10.54
N TRP A 109 -6.30 5.72 -10.53
CA TRP A 109 -5.41 5.74 -9.39
C TRP A 109 -6.09 6.26 -8.12
N GLY A 110 -6.96 7.28 -8.22
CA GLY A 110 -7.67 7.86 -7.08
C GLY A 110 -8.67 6.90 -6.46
N VAL A 111 -9.34 6.09 -7.29
CA VAL A 111 -10.22 5.01 -6.83
C VAL A 111 -9.40 3.92 -6.13
N GLY A 112 -8.24 3.56 -6.67
CA GLY A 112 -7.32 2.61 -6.06
C GLY A 112 -6.76 3.09 -4.72
N ALA A 113 -6.32 4.34 -4.66
CA ALA A 113 -5.81 4.98 -3.45
C ALA A 113 -6.88 5.13 -2.38
N ALA A 114 -8.13 5.45 -2.76
CA ALA A 114 -9.25 5.50 -1.83
C ALA A 114 -9.59 4.11 -1.27
N ALA A 115 -9.67 3.09 -2.12
CA ALA A 115 -9.91 1.71 -1.69
C ALA A 115 -8.80 1.22 -0.73
N LEU A 116 -7.54 1.43 -1.12
CA LEU A 116 -6.38 1.08 -0.29
C LEU A 116 -6.38 1.86 1.02
N GLY A 117 -6.65 3.17 0.96
CA GLY A 117 -6.70 4.04 2.13
C GLY A 117 -7.76 3.61 3.14
N ILE A 118 -8.96 3.26 2.69
CA ILE A 118 -10.03 2.74 3.55
C ILE A 118 -9.59 1.43 4.20
N ALA A 119 -9.02 0.50 3.44
CA ALA A 119 -8.54 -0.76 3.98
C ALA A 119 -7.45 -0.54 5.05
N VAL A 120 -6.46 0.31 4.77
CA VAL A 120 -5.37 0.65 5.69
C VAL A 120 -5.91 1.35 6.95
N LEU A 121 -6.83 2.32 6.81
CA LEU A 121 -7.44 3.03 7.94
C LEU A 121 -8.20 2.11 8.91
N ILE A 122 -8.74 1.00 8.42
CA ILE A 122 -9.42 0.01 9.25
C ILE A 122 -8.41 -0.97 9.86
N VAL A 123 -7.49 -1.49 9.04
CA VAL A 123 -6.54 -2.54 9.44
C VAL A 123 -5.48 -2.05 10.42
N VAL A 124 -4.91 -0.86 10.19
CA VAL A 124 -3.85 -0.26 11.01
C VAL A 124 -4.25 -0.14 12.49
N PRO A 125 -5.36 0.52 12.86
CA PRO A 125 -5.73 0.66 14.26
C PRO A 125 -6.11 -0.68 14.90
N LEU A 126 -6.71 -1.61 14.16
CA LEU A 126 -7.02 -2.95 14.67
C LEU A 126 -5.75 -3.74 14.98
N THR A 127 -4.73 -3.60 14.13
CA THR A 127 -3.44 -4.27 14.28
C THR A 127 -2.58 -3.59 15.36
N ALA A 128 -2.71 -2.28 15.56
CA ALA A 128 -1.91 -1.50 16.53
C ALA A 128 -2.48 -1.44 17.97
N ARG A 129 -3.77 -1.73 18.16
CA ARG A 129 -4.45 -1.60 19.47
C ARG A 129 -4.26 -2.79 20.42
N ARG A 130 -3.79 -3.94 19.95
CA ARG A 130 -3.66 -5.19 20.76
C ARG A 130 -2.30 -5.85 20.55
#